data_AF-A0A9P0ZT30-F1
#
_entry.id   AF-A0A9P0ZT30-F1
#
_cell.length_a   1.000
_cell.length_b   1.000
_cell.length_c   1.000
_cell.angle_alpha   90.00
_cell.angle_beta   90.00
_cell.angle_gamma   90.00
#
_symmetry.space_group_name_H-M   'P 1'
#
loop_
_entity.id
_entity.type
_entity.pdbx_description
1 polymer ?
#
loop_
_entity_poly.entity_id
_entity_poly.type
_entity_poly.pdbx_seq_one_letter_code
_entity_poly.pdbx_strand_id
1 'polypeptide(L)'
;MATPLSCGTMDRISGRLSQLDNLYFPIAAKSSAATPSCRKSLLLDLLSRDVPIFLERYGSLLTKDELGEFDVLKDDYEVNWHLHHLLSLISPTESELKSRSVKVKNRRRAYMDKLVSGGQYFSEDAMREREPYLHHEYIGKFQDPIGRSMARPGERWSETLMRLSEESMLVEKIRNEQKKRGVAQSDWIGFGRDALEEEEYGGNEEEEEEEEEEKEEEEEEEFEEEKVEKGENNTTTDGQEIHTNTNDRSSNLLLPAPMKAVEVESVSSEDMQDRMDQFTYIMQHKFLLGEDSFDYSKIDEDESLDDHWIKEANYDAEEKYFDDD
;
A
#
# COMPACT_ATOMS: atom_id res chain seq x y z
N MET A 1 -11.86 31.84 -48.32
CA MET A 1 -10.50 31.80 -48.88
C MET A 1 -9.58 31.57 -47.70
N ALA A 2 -9.03 30.37 -47.55
CA ALA A 2 -8.15 30.06 -46.43
C ALA A 2 -6.93 30.98 -46.49
N THR A 3 -6.69 31.73 -45.43
CA THR A 3 -5.52 32.59 -45.29
C THR A 3 -4.29 31.70 -45.13
N PRO A 4 -3.29 31.77 -46.03
CA PRO A 4 -2.09 30.97 -45.88
C PRO A 4 -1.27 31.44 -44.68
N LEU A 5 -0.55 30.52 -44.03
CA LEU A 5 0.37 30.85 -42.95
C LEU A 5 1.43 31.84 -43.43
N SER A 6 1.87 32.73 -42.54
CA SER A 6 2.95 33.68 -42.84
C SER A 6 4.25 32.95 -43.18
N CYS A 7 4.85 33.29 -44.32
CA CYS A 7 6.13 32.73 -44.75
C CYS A 7 7.24 32.91 -43.69
N GLY A 8 7.24 34.05 -42.98
CA GLY A 8 8.19 34.31 -41.90
C GLY A 8 8.01 33.41 -40.68
N THR A 9 6.77 32.98 -40.40
CA THR A 9 6.46 32.01 -39.35
C THR A 9 6.97 30.61 -39.73
N MET A 10 6.68 30.17 -40.96
CA MET A 10 7.16 28.89 -41.49
C MET A 10 8.69 28.80 -41.41
N ASP A 11 9.39 29.87 -41.77
CA ASP A 11 10.85 29.98 -41.71
C ASP A 11 11.41 29.87 -40.29
N ARG A 12 10.70 30.46 -39.31
CA ARG A 12 11.09 30.42 -37.90
C ARG A 12 10.95 29.02 -37.31
N ILE A 13 9.79 28.38 -37.52
CA ILE A 13 9.49 27.04 -37.02
C ILE A 13 10.46 26.02 -37.64
N SER A 14 10.58 26.02 -38.97
CA SER A 14 11.50 25.12 -39.68
C SER A 14 12.97 25.34 -39.29
N GLY A 15 13.37 26.60 -39.08
CA GLY A 15 14.71 26.96 -38.61
C GLY A 15 15.01 26.40 -37.23
N ARG A 16 14.11 26.59 -36.26
CA ARG A 16 14.25 26.06 -34.91
C ARG A 16 14.30 24.53 -34.91
N LEU A 17 13.33 23.88 -35.58
CA LEU A 17 13.26 22.43 -35.64
C LEU A 17 14.52 21.85 -36.29
N SER A 18 15.06 22.46 -37.36
CA SER A 18 16.24 21.94 -38.06
C SER A 18 17.51 21.81 -37.19
N GLN A 19 17.57 22.53 -36.06
CA GLN A 19 18.65 22.47 -35.08
C GLN A 19 18.53 21.31 -34.10
N LEU A 20 17.39 20.62 -34.07
CA LEU A 20 17.19 19.44 -33.22
C LEU A 20 17.85 18.20 -33.84
N ASP A 21 18.55 17.44 -33.00
CA ASP A 21 19.35 16.29 -33.45
C ASP A 21 18.55 15.00 -33.64
N ASN A 22 17.43 14.86 -32.92
CA ASN A 22 16.62 13.62 -32.88
C ASN A 22 15.33 13.72 -33.70
N LEU A 23 15.36 14.42 -34.83
CA LEU A 23 14.21 14.50 -35.73
C LEU A 23 14.08 13.24 -36.59
N TYR A 24 12.89 12.65 -36.58
CA TYR A 24 12.58 11.55 -37.49
C TYR A 24 12.36 12.07 -38.91
N PHE A 25 13.05 11.45 -39.87
CA PHE A 25 12.83 11.65 -41.30
C PHE A 25 12.61 10.31 -42.00
N PRO A 26 11.71 10.23 -43.00
CA PRO A 26 11.54 9.04 -43.83
C PRO A 26 12.86 8.61 -44.46
N ILE A 27 13.05 7.30 -44.66
CA ILE A 27 14.32 6.72 -45.16
C ILE A 27 14.80 7.40 -46.45
N ALA A 28 13.87 7.72 -47.36
CA ALA A 28 14.16 8.43 -48.60
C ALA A 28 14.73 9.85 -48.40
N ALA A 29 14.38 10.52 -47.31
CA ALA A 29 14.82 11.87 -46.98
C ALA A 29 16.04 11.90 -46.03
N LYS A 30 16.45 10.76 -45.44
CA LYS A 30 17.55 10.70 -44.46
C LYS A 30 18.89 11.20 -45.02
N SER A 31 19.22 10.88 -46.27
CA SER A 31 20.45 11.35 -46.93
C SER A 31 20.45 12.87 -47.14
N SER A 32 19.28 13.43 -47.47
CA SER A 32 19.08 14.86 -47.63
C SER A 32 18.94 15.60 -46.29
N ALA A 33 18.67 14.90 -45.19
CA ALA A 33 18.56 15.46 -43.84
C ALA A 33 19.91 15.50 -43.08
N ALA A 34 21.04 15.29 -43.78
CA ALA A 34 22.36 15.23 -43.15
C ALA A 34 22.83 16.57 -42.57
N THR A 35 22.43 17.70 -43.18
CA THR A 35 22.81 19.05 -42.71
C THR A 35 21.59 19.85 -42.22
N PRO A 36 21.74 20.74 -41.22
CA PRO A 36 20.63 21.56 -40.71
C PRO A 36 19.95 22.40 -41.80
N SER A 37 20.72 22.96 -42.74
CA SER A 37 20.16 23.75 -43.85
C SER A 37 19.25 22.92 -44.76
N CYS A 38 19.63 21.67 -45.06
CA CYS A 38 18.80 20.78 -45.88
C CYS A 38 17.60 20.22 -45.11
N ARG A 39 17.71 20.01 -43.78
CA ARG A 39 16.56 19.72 -42.91
C ARG A 39 15.54 20.85 -42.95
N LYS A 40 16.00 22.10 -42.83
CA LYS A 40 15.14 23.28 -42.88
C LYS A 40 14.34 23.34 -44.19
N SER A 41 14.99 23.14 -45.34
CA SER A 41 14.30 23.16 -46.64
C SER A 41 13.26 22.05 -46.78
N LEU A 42 13.54 20.85 -46.26
CA LEU A 42 12.57 19.74 -46.26
C LEU A 42 11.35 20.03 -45.38
N LEU A 43 11.55 20.64 -44.21
CA LEU A 43 10.45 21.02 -43.32
C LEU A 43 9.60 22.14 -43.93
N LEU A 44 10.23 23.13 -44.56
CA LEU A 44 9.50 24.17 -45.30
C LEU A 44 8.70 23.62 -46.46
N ASP A 45 9.27 22.71 -47.25
CA ASP A 45 8.57 22.05 -48.35
C ASP A 45 7.35 21.29 -47.83
N LEU A 46 7.51 20.51 -46.75
CA LEU A 46 6.39 19.79 -46.13
C LEU A 46 5.32 20.75 -45.60
N LEU A 47 5.71 21.81 -44.89
CA LEU A 47 4.79 22.79 -44.31
C LEU A 47 4.02 23.59 -45.37
N SER A 48 4.62 23.79 -46.55
CA SER A 48 3.97 24.46 -47.67
C SER A 48 3.04 23.54 -48.47
N ARG A 49 3.33 22.23 -48.50
CA ARG A 49 2.57 21.25 -49.26
C ARG A 49 1.41 20.66 -48.45
N ASP A 50 1.68 20.26 -47.21
CA ASP A 50 0.76 19.49 -46.37
C ASP A 50 0.99 19.78 -44.88
N VAL A 51 0.15 20.66 -44.34
CA VAL A 51 0.18 21.09 -42.94
C VAL A 51 -0.28 19.98 -41.97
N PRO A 52 -1.38 19.23 -42.23
CA PRO A 52 -1.78 18.10 -41.39
C PRO A 52 -0.66 17.09 -41.14
N ILE A 53 0.01 16.61 -42.20
CA ILE A 53 1.09 15.61 -42.07
C ILE A 53 2.27 16.19 -41.28
N PHE A 54 2.54 17.48 -41.42
CA PHE A 54 3.55 18.16 -40.62
C PHE A 54 3.20 18.14 -39.12
N LEU A 55 1.95 18.46 -38.76
CA LEU A 55 1.48 18.47 -37.37
C LEU A 55 1.45 17.07 -36.77
N GLU A 56 1.05 16.04 -37.52
CA GLU A 56 1.09 14.65 -37.06
C GLU A 56 2.50 14.22 -36.64
N ARG A 57 3.52 14.58 -37.46
CA ARG A 57 4.90 14.11 -37.27
C ARG A 57 5.73 14.96 -36.33
N TYR A 58 5.57 16.28 -36.42
CA TYR A 58 6.44 17.24 -35.73
C TYR A 58 5.67 18.11 -34.73
N GLY A 59 4.35 17.96 -34.62
CA GLY A 59 3.52 18.79 -33.76
C GLY A 59 3.84 18.66 -32.27
N SER A 60 4.29 17.49 -31.81
CA SER A 60 4.72 17.29 -30.42
C SER A 60 5.98 18.06 -30.04
N LEU A 61 6.75 18.54 -31.03
CA LEU A 61 7.97 19.33 -30.86
C LEU A 61 7.72 20.85 -30.95
N LEU A 62 6.48 21.26 -31.20
CA LEU A 62 6.07 22.67 -31.29
C LEU A 62 5.76 23.24 -29.90
N THR A 63 6.01 24.53 -29.74
CA THR A 63 5.58 25.25 -28.53
C THR A 63 4.12 25.69 -28.66
N LYS A 64 3.49 26.05 -27.52
CA LYS A 64 2.12 26.57 -27.51
C LYS A 64 1.96 27.81 -28.39
N ASP A 65 2.96 28.70 -28.37
CA ASP A 65 2.93 29.94 -29.16
C ASP A 65 2.99 29.63 -30.67
N GLU A 66 3.80 28.65 -31.08
CA GLU A 66 3.89 28.21 -32.48
C GLU A 66 2.62 27.49 -32.94
N LEU A 67 2.00 26.68 -32.07
CA LEU A 67 0.70 26.05 -32.36
C LEU A 67 -0.39 27.10 -32.57
N GLY A 68 -0.36 28.20 -31.82
CA GLY A 68 -1.28 29.32 -32.00
C GLY A 68 -1.15 30.02 -33.36
N GLU A 69 -0.01 29.90 -34.05
CA GLU A 69 0.15 30.46 -35.40
C GLU A 69 -0.62 29.67 -36.47
N PHE A 70 -0.97 28.42 -36.18
CA PHE A 70 -1.79 27.58 -37.05
C PHE A 70 -3.30 27.81 -36.89
N ASP A 71 -3.73 28.65 -35.93
CA ASP A 71 -5.14 29.01 -35.74
C ASP A 71 -5.78 29.63 -37.00
N VAL A 72 -4.95 30.19 -37.88
CA VAL A 72 -5.35 30.77 -39.17
C VAL A 72 -5.91 29.70 -40.14
N LEU A 73 -5.59 28.43 -39.92
CA LEU A 73 -5.99 27.28 -40.75
C LEU A 73 -7.07 26.41 -40.08
N LYS A 74 -7.83 26.95 -39.11
CA LYS A 74 -8.93 26.22 -38.43
C LYS A 74 -10.06 25.75 -39.35
N ASP A 75 -10.15 26.30 -40.56
CA ASP A 75 -11.13 25.90 -41.56
C ASP A 75 -10.92 24.43 -42.01
N ASP A 76 -9.69 23.93 -41.96
CA ASP A 76 -9.37 22.54 -42.27
C ASP A 76 -9.59 21.65 -41.04
N TYR A 77 -10.50 20.68 -41.17
CA TYR A 77 -10.88 19.78 -40.07
C TYR A 77 -9.67 19.03 -39.49
N GLU A 78 -8.79 18.50 -40.34
CA GLU A 78 -7.62 17.72 -39.91
C GLU A 78 -6.62 18.59 -39.13
N VAL A 79 -6.33 19.79 -39.62
CA VAL A 79 -5.46 20.76 -38.93
C VAL A 79 -6.07 21.10 -37.57
N ASN A 80 -7.35 21.44 -37.54
CA ASN A 80 -8.04 21.77 -36.30
C ASN A 80 -8.01 20.61 -35.29
N TRP A 81 -8.24 19.37 -35.75
CA TRP A 81 -8.15 18.18 -34.89
C TRP A 81 -6.75 18.00 -34.31
N HIS A 82 -5.70 18.09 -35.13
CA HIS A 82 -4.33 17.99 -34.66
C HIS A 82 -3.97 19.10 -33.67
N LEU A 83 -4.41 20.35 -33.92
CA LEU A 83 -4.18 21.46 -33.00
C LEU A 83 -4.87 21.23 -31.65
N HIS A 84 -6.13 20.84 -31.64
CA HIS A 84 -6.84 20.51 -30.41
C HIS A 84 -6.18 19.36 -29.65
N HIS A 85 -5.78 18.30 -30.36
CA HIS A 85 -5.10 17.15 -29.76
C HIS A 85 -3.75 17.55 -29.14
N LEU A 86 -2.91 18.28 -29.87
CA LEU A 86 -1.59 18.72 -29.40
C LEU A 86 -1.70 19.74 -28.26
N LEU A 87 -2.64 20.68 -28.33
CA LEU A 87 -2.90 21.62 -27.25
C LEU A 87 -3.42 20.90 -26.01
N SER A 88 -4.25 19.87 -26.15
CA SER A 88 -4.70 19.03 -25.04
C SER A 88 -3.55 18.27 -24.38
N LEU A 89 -2.53 17.86 -25.14
CA LEU A 89 -1.33 17.20 -24.59
C LEU A 89 -0.38 18.19 -23.90
N ILE A 90 -0.16 19.37 -24.46
CA ILE A 90 0.82 20.35 -23.95
C ILE A 90 0.24 21.21 -22.83
N SER A 91 -1.00 21.66 -22.97
CA SER A 91 -1.71 22.45 -21.97
C SER A 91 -3.17 22.00 -21.87
N PRO A 92 -3.44 20.90 -21.15
CA PRO A 92 -4.80 20.42 -20.94
C PRO A 92 -5.68 21.52 -20.34
N THR A 93 -6.87 21.71 -20.91
CA THR A 93 -7.85 22.63 -20.30
C THR A 93 -8.38 22.05 -18.99
N GLU A 94 -8.88 22.89 -18.08
CA GLU A 94 -9.47 22.41 -16.82
C GLU A 94 -10.64 21.43 -17.09
N SER A 95 -11.43 21.69 -18.13
CA SER A 95 -12.50 20.80 -18.58
C SER A 95 -11.96 19.45 -19.05
N GLU A 96 -10.86 19.42 -19.81
CA GLU A 96 -10.22 18.18 -20.25
C GLU A 96 -9.63 17.40 -19.09
N LEU A 97 -8.96 18.05 -18.14
CA LEU A 97 -8.45 17.41 -16.93
C LEU A 97 -9.58 16.78 -16.11
N LYS A 98 -10.70 17.49 -15.96
CA LYS A 98 -11.91 16.97 -15.33
C LYS A 98 -12.44 15.75 -16.10
N SER A 99 -12.55 15.83 -17.43
CA SER A 99 -13.03 14.72 -18.24
C SER A 99 -12.12 13.48 -18.14
N ARG A 100 -10.79 13.66 -18.11
CA ARG A 100 -9.82 12.58 -17.92
C ARG A 100 -9.93 11.99 -16.51
N SER A 101 -10.06 12.83 -15.49
CA SER A 101 -10.26 12.39 -14.11
C SER A 101 -11.56 11.60 -13.94
N VAL A 102 -12.65 12.04 -14.57
CA VAL A 102 -13.93 11.32 -14.59
C VAL A 102 -13.79 9.97 -15.27
N LYS A 103 -13.14 9.90 -16.44
CA LYS A 103 -12.88 8.62 -17.13
C LYS A 103 -12.08 7.66 -16.25
N VAL A 104 -11.02 8.13 -15.61
CA VAL A 104 -10.22 7.31 -14.68
C VAL A 104 -11.07 6.79 -13.53
N LYS A 105 -11.86 7.66 -12.88
CA LYS A 105 -12.75 7.24 -11.78
C LYS A 105 -13.79 6.23 -12.23
N ASN A 106 -14.36 6.40 -13.43
CA ASN A 106 -15.36 5.50 -13.99
C ASN A 106 -14.74 4.13 -14.34
N ARG A 107 -13.54 4.11 -14.93
CA ARG A 107 -12.77 2.88 -15.21
C ARG A 107 -12.42 2.13 -13.93
N ARG A 108 -11.90 2.86 -12.93
CA ARG A 108 -11.62 2.30 -11.59
C ARG A 108 -12.88 1.75 -10.95
N ARG A 109 -14.02 2.45 -11.06
CA ARG A 109 -15.31 1.95 -10.56
C ARG A 109 -15.73 0.65 -11.24
N ALA A 110 -15.69 0.60 -12.58
CA ALA A 110 -16.03 -0.60 -13.34
C ALA A 110 -15.13 -1.79 -12.96
N TYR A 111 -13.83 -1.54 -12.76
CA TYR A 111 -12.89 -2.59 -12.33
C TYR A 111 -13.11 -3.01 -10.87
N MET A 112 -13.39 -2.05 -9.98
CA MET A 112 -13.73 -2.31 -8.58
C MET A 112 -14.96 -3.22 -8.48
N ASP A 113 -16.01 -2.96 -9.24
CA ASP A 113 -17.22 -3.78 -9.24
C ASP A 113 -16.91 -5.23 -9.67
N LYS A 114 -16.00 -5.43 -10.64
CA LYS A 114 -15.48 -6.76 -10.99
C LYS A 114 -14.73 -7.41 -9.81
N LEU A 115 -13.85 -6.68 -9.13
CA LEU A 115 -13.11 -7.18 -7.98
C LEU A 115 -14.02 -7.55 -6.80
N VAL A 116 -15.05 -6.75 -6.54
CA VAL A 116 -16.07 -7.02 -5.51
C VAL A 116 -16.83 -8.30 -5.87
N SER A 117 -17.24 -8.46 -7.13
CA SER A 117 -17.91 -9.69 -7.57
C SER A 117 -17.03 -10.95 -7.45
N GLY A 118 -15.71 -10.79 -7.57
CA GLY A 118 -14.74 -11.87 -7.42
C GLY A 118 -14.39 -12.22 -5.97
N GLY A 119 -14.67 -11.35 -5.00
CA GLY A 119 -14.53 -11.60 -3.55
C GLY A 119 -13.10 -11.73 -3.00
N GLN A 120 -12.09 -11.99 -3.83
CA GLN A 120 -10.72 -12.23 -3.34
C GLN A 120 -10.01 -10.94 -2.87
N TYR A 121 -10.11 -9.86 -3.65
CA TYR A 121 -9.35 -8.63 -3.40
C TYR A 121 -9.87 -7.84 -2.20
N PHE A 122 -11.20 -7.76 -2.05
CA PHE A 122 -11.88 -7.14 -0.92
C PHE A 122 -12.25 -8.15 0.17
N SER A 123 -11.55 -9.28 0.25
CA SER A 123 -11.64 -10.17 1.41
C SER A 123 -11.00 -9.50 2.63
N GLU A 124 -11.47 -9.84 3.83
CA GLU A 124 -10.93 -9.30 5.08
C GLU A 124 -9.41 -9.50 5.15
N ASP A 125 -8.92 -10.72 4.90
CA ASP A 125 -7.50 -11.04 4.97
C ASP A 125 -6.68 -10.22 3.96
N ALA A 126 -7.15 -10.10 2.71
CA ALA A 126 -6.46 -9.31 1.69
C ALA A 126 -6.46 -7.81 2.00
N MET A 127 -7.53 -7.28 2.60
CA MET A 127 -7.57 -5.89 3.04
C MET A 127 -6.68 -5.66 4.26
N ARG A 128 -6.64 -6.61 5.20
CA ARG A 128 -5.78 -6.57 6.40
C ARG A 128 -4.30 -6.55 6.04
N GLU A 129 -3.87 -7.36 5.09
CA GLU A 129 -2.46 -7.39 4.67
C GLU A 129 -1.99 -6.06 4.06
N ARG A 130 -2.89 -5.39 3.32
CA ARG A 130 -2.64 -4.12 2.65
C ARG A 130 -2.71 -2.93 3.60
N GLU A 131 -3.69 -2.92 4.50
CA GLU A 131 -3.91 -1.85 5.47
C GLU A 131 -4.08 -2.39 6.90
N PRO A 132 -2.99 -2.90 7.52
CA PRO A 132 -3.05 -3.57 8.82
C PRO A 132 -3.55 -2.66 9.96
N TYR A 133 -3.13 -1.39 9.95
CA TYR A 133 -3.52 -0.43 11.00
C TYR A 133 -5.00 -0.09 10.96
N LEU A 134 -5.51 0.15 9.75
CA LEU A 134 -6.93 0.44 9.55
C LEU A 134 -7.79 -0.77 9.93
N HIS A 135 -7.38 -1.98 9.52
CA HIS A 135 -8.06 -3.21 9.95
C HIS A 135 -8.08 -3.35 11.47
N HIS A 136 -6.94 -3.10 12.13
CA HIS A 136 -6.87 -3.17 13.58
C HIS A 136 -7.84 -2.20 14.26
N GLU A 137 -7.91 -0.94 13.80
CA GLU A 137 -8.78 0.08 14.38
C GLU A 137 -10.28 -0.26 14.26
N TYR A 138 -10.70 -0.80 13.12
CA TYR A 138 -12.11 -1.09 12.85
C TYR A 138 -12.55 -2.47 13.31
N ILE A 139 -11.72 -3.49 13.15
CA ILE A 139 -12.09 -4.90 13.35
C ILE A 139 -11.18 -5.54 14.41
N GLY A 140 -9.86 -5.38 14.27
CA GLY A 140 -8.89 -6.14 15.05
C GLY A 140 -8.90 -5.89 16.56
N LYS A 141 -9.34 -4.71 17.04
CA LYS A 141 -9.52 -4.40 18.48
C LYS A 141 -10.67 -5.16 19.13
N PHE A 142 -11.65 -5.58 18.33
CA PHE A 142 -12.91 -6.18 18.79
C PHE A 142 -13.00 -7.68 18.48
N GLN A 143 -12.08 -8.21 17.67
CA GLN A 143 -11.95 -9.64 17.44
C GLN A 143 -11.42 -10.33 18.70
N ASP A 144 -12.06 -11.46 19.04
CA ASP A 144 -11.70 -12.24 20.22
C ASP A 144 -10.21 -12.62 20.22
N PRO A 145 -9.50 -12.48 21.36
CA PRO A 145 -8.10 -12.91 21.51
C PRO A 145 -7.89 -14.39 21.16
N ILE A 146 -8.95 -15.19 21.15
CA ILE A 146 -8.93 -16.62 20.81
C ILE A 146 -8.53 -16.84 19.35
N GLY A 147 -8.90 -15.94 18.44
CA GLY A 147 -8.42 -15.96 17.05
C GLY A 147 -6.91 -15.70 16.94
N ARG A 148 -6.34 -15.03 17.94
CA ARG A 148 -4.90 -14.72 18.09
C ARG A 148 -4.22 -15.58 19.15
N SER A 149 -4.85 -16.68 19.58
CA SER A 149 -4.25 -17.55 20.60
C SER A 149 -2.98 -18.22 20.09
N MET A 150 -2.06 -18.53 21.01
CA MET A 150 -0.80 -19.21 20.69
C MET A 150 -1.01 -20.58 20.03
N ALA A 151 -2.13 -21.27 20.27
CA ALA A 151 -2.43 -22.55 19.64
C ALA A 151 -3.94 -22.65 19.36
N ARG A 152 -4.29 -23.00 18.13
CA ARG A 152 -5.66 -23.38 17.78
C ARG A 152 -5.80 -24.90 17.85
N PRO A 153 -6.94 -25.42 18.35
CA PRO A 153 -7.16 -26.87 18.41
C PRO A 153 -7.02 -27.51 17.02
N GLY A 154 -6.06 -28.42 16.86
CA GLY A 154 -5.85 -29.19 15.63
C GLY A 154 -4.81 -28.64 14.65
N GLU A 155 -4.17 -27.50 14.92
CA GLU A 155 -3.07 -26.98 14.10
C GLU A 155 -1.73 -27.65 14.42
N ARG A 156 -0.85 -27.77 13.41
CA ARG A 156 0.54 -28.20 13.63
C ARG A 156 1.36 -27.01 14.12
N TRP A 157 2.37 -27.27 14.96
CA TRP A 157 3.32 -26.24 15.42
C TRP A 157 3.94 -25.40 14.29
N SER A 158 4.19 -26.01 13.12
CA SER A 158 4.69 -25.29 11.94
C SER A 158 3.72 -24.24 11.41
N GLU A 159 2.43 -24.54 11.40
CA GLU A 159 1.38 -23.63 10.93
C GLU A 159 1.18 -22.49 11.94
N THR A 160 1.23 -22.83 13.23
CA THR A 160 1.20 -21.87 14.33
C THR A 160 2.38 -20.90 14.26
N LEU A 161 3.61 -21.39 14.09
CA LEU A 161 4.79 -20.54 13.97
C LEU A 161 4.72 -19.62 12.74
N MET A 162 4.26 -20.14 11.61
CA MET A 162 4.09 -19.35 10.39
C MET A 162 3.09 -18.21 10.63
N ARG A 163 1.91 -18.51 11.19
CA ARG A 163 0.89 -17.52 11.55
C ARG A 163 1.41 -16.47 12.55
N LEU A 164 2.15 -16.88 13.57
CA LEU A 164 2.73 -15.94 14.55
C LEU A 164 3.77 -15.01 13.89
N SER A 165 4.58 -15.53 12.97
CA SER A 165 5.55 -14.71 12.24
C SER A 165 4.84 -13.69 11.33
N GLU A 166 3.77 -14.09 10.65
CA GLU A 166 2.92 -13.20 9.86
C GLU A 166 2.25 -12.13 10.73
N GLU A 167 1.69 -12.52 11.87
CA GLU A 167 1.06 -11.61 12.83
C GLU A 167 2.05 -10.61 13.42
N SER A 168 3.26 -11.05 13.76
CA SER A 168 4.33 -10.18 14.23
C SER A 168 4.72 -9.13 13.18
N MET A 169 4.85 -9.51 11.91
CA MET A 169 5.08 -8.55 10.82
C MET A 169 3.93 -7.54 10.67
N LEU A 170 2.68 -7.97 10.86
CA LEU A 170 1.52 -7.07 10.82
C LEU A 170 1.56 -6.09 12.01
N VAL A 171 1.86 -6.55 13.22
CA VAL A 171 1.98 -5.70 14.42
C VAL A 171 3.09 -4.67 14.23
N GLU A 172 4.23 -5.05 13.66
CA GLU A 172 5.32 -4.11 13.36
C GLU A 172 4.89 -3.04 12.34
N LYS A 173 4.19 -3.43 11.26
CA LYS A 173 3.61 -2.47 10.30
C LYS A 173 2.65 -1.49 10.98
N ILE A 174 1.82 -1.98 11.91
CA ILE A 174 0.91 -1.14 12.68
C ILE A 174 1.69 -0.16 13.56
N ARG A 175 2.68 -0.65 14.31
CA ARG A 175 3.51 0.19 15.20
C ARG A 175 4.21 1.31 14.41
N ASN A 176 4.72 0.99 13.23
CA ASN A 176 5.33 1.97 12.33
C ASN A 176 4.33 3.04 11.87
N GLU A 177 3.08 2.67 11.59
CA GLU A 177 2.02 3.60 11.22
C GLU A 177 1.56 4.46 12.42
N GLN A 178 1.41 3.87 13.61
CA GLN A 178 1.12 4.58 14.86
C GLN A 178 2.19 5.64 15.17
N LYS A 179 3.46 5.30 14.98
CA LYS A 179 4.60 6.22 15.13
C LYS A 179 4.53 7.38 14.14
N LYS A 180 4.23 7.12 12.86
CA LYS A 180 4.08 8.17 11.85
C LYS A 180 2.94 9.14 12.19
N ARG A 181 1.86 8.65 12.79
CA ARG A 181 0.68 9.44 13.19
C ARG A 181 0.84 10.15 14.54
N GLY A 182 1.92 9.88 15.28
CA GLY A 182 2.18 10.50 16.58
C GLY A 182 1.32 9.95 17.72
N VAL A 183 0.84 8.71 17.62
CA VAL A 183 0.10 8.03 18.69
C VAL A 183 1.02 7.84 19.90
N ALA A 184 0.52 8.09 21.11
CA ALA A 184 1.27 7.90 22.36
C ALA A 184 1.72 6.45 22.50
N GLN A 185 2.93 6.24 23.03
CA GLN A 185 3.50 4.89 23.17
C GLN A 185 2.65 3.96 24.04
N SER A 186 1.93 4.50 25.03
CA SER A 186 0.98 3.76 25.87
C SER A 186 -0.13 3.07 25.09
N ASP A 187 -0.49 3.62 23.93
CA ASP A 187 -1.62 3.17 23.12
C ASP A 187 -1.15 2.29 21.95
N TRP A 188 0.15 1.95 21.92
CA TRP A 188 0.71 1.08 20.89
C TRP A 188 0.26 -0.36 21.10
N ILE A 189 0.04 -1.06 19.99
CA ILE A 189 -0.28 -2.49 20.03
C ILE A 189 0.92 -3.24 20.61
N GLY A 190 0.64 -4.17 21.54
CA GLY A 190 1.65 -5.00 22.19
C GLY A 190 2.42 -4.31 23.32
N PHE A 191 2.21 -3.01 23.58
CA PHE A 191 2.95 -2.27 24.61
C PHE A 191 2.77 -2.86 26.02
N GLY A 192 1.63 -3.49 26.32
CA GLY A 192 1.39 -4.20 27.58
C GLY A 192 1.80 -5.69 27.60
N ARG A 193 2.17 -6.28 26.46
CA ARG A 193 2.68 -7.67 26.37
C ARG A 193 4.21 -7.68 26.38
N ASP A 194 4.83 -6.79 25.60
CA ASP A 194 6.29 -6.63 25.57
C ASP A 194 6.83 -6.08 26.90
N ALA A 195 6.12 -5.15 27.57
CA ALA A 195 6.57 -4.63 28.88
C ALA A 195 6.45 -5.66 30.02
N LEU A 196 5.56 -6.65 29.90
CA LEU A 196 5.46 -7.74 30.86
C LEU A 196 6.44 -8.87 30.53
N GLU A 197 6.69 -9.17 29.26
CA GLU A 197 7.71 -10.15 28.85
C GLU A 197 9.15 -9.62 29.11
N GLU A 198 9.45 -8.34 28.88
CA GLU A 198 10.77 -7.77 29.25
C GLU A 198 10.97 -7.73 30.77
N GLU A 199 9.94 -7.49 31.58
CA GLU A 199 10.04 -7.58 33.05
C GLU A 199 10.13 -9.05 33.54
N GLU A 200 9.43 -9.99 32.91
CA GLU A 200 9.41 -11.41 33.32
C GLU A 200 10.68 -12.17 32.89
N TYR A 201 11.23 -11.90 31.70
CA TYR A 201 12.50 -12.49 31.27
C TYR A 201 13.73 -11.74 31.79
N GLY A 202 13.66 -10.41 31.95
CA GLY A 202 14.76 -9.61 32.51
C GLY A 202 14.89 -9.73 34.03
N GLY A 203 13.79 -9.88 34.76
CA GLY A 203 13.81 -10.06 36.21
C GLY A 203 14.20 -11.47 36.65
N ASN A 204 13.87 -12.50 35.85
CA ASN A 204 14.20 -13.87 36.19
C ASN A 204 15.66 -14.23 35.85
N GLU A 205 16.34 -13.50 34.96
CA GLU A 205 17.79 -13.60 34.77
C GLU A 205 18.56 -13.03 35.96
N GLU A 206 18.12 -11.90 36.54
CA GLU A 206 18.75 -11.32 37.75
C GLU A 206 18.51 -12.17 39.01
N GLU A 207 17.30 -12.74 39.19
CA GLU A 207 17.02 -13.64 40.33
C GLU A 207 17.72 -15.01 40.20
N GLU A 208 17.91 -15.54 38.98
CA GLU A 208 18.67 -16.79 38.77
C GLU A 208 20.19 -16.57 38.95
N GLU A 209 20.75 -15.41 38.58
CA GLU A 209 22.16 -15.08 38.87
C GLU A 209 22.40 -14.88 40.37
N GLU A 210 21.51 -14.22 41.11
CA GLU A 210 21.64 -14.09 42.59
C GLU A 210 21.50 -15.45 43.30
N GLU A 211 20.62 -16.35 42.84
CA GLU A 211 20.49 -17.70 43.40
C GLU A 211 21.68 -18.63 43.08
N GLU A 212 22.40 -18.43 41.97
CA GLU A 212 23.63 -19.17 41.68
C GLU A 212 24.82 -18.63 42.48
N GLU A 213 24.93 -17.30 42.66
CA GLU A 213 25.98 -16.70 43.50
C GLU A 213 25.82 -17.11 44.98
N GLU A 214 24.60 -17.14 45.54
CA GLU A 214 24.37 -17.61 46.92
C GLU A 214 24.73 -19.10 47.10
N LYS A 215 24.47 -19.94 46.08
CA LYS A 215 24.84 -21.37 46.13
C LYS A 215 26.35 -21.59 46.02
N GLU A 216 27.07 -20.78 45.23
CA GLU A 216 28.53 -20.84 45.18
C GLU A 216 29.16 -20.38 46.51
N GLU A 217 28.62 -19.34 47.17
CA GLU A 217 29.10 -18.91 48.49
C GLU A 217 28.82 -19.96 49.59
N GLU A 218 27.65 -20.61 49.59
CA GLU A 218 27.33 -21.70 50.53
C GLU A 218 28.23 -22.93 50.31
N GLU A 219 28.53 -23.30 49.06
CA GLU A 219 29.47 -24.39 48.75
C GLU A 219 30.91 -24.05 49.15
N GLU A 220 31.36 -22.79 49.03
CA GLU A 220 32.69 -22.36 49.50
C GLU A 220 32.79 -22.36 51.03
N GLU A 221 31.75 -21.90 51.75
CA GLU A 221 31.72 -21.97 53.21
C GLU A 221 31.68 -23.42 53.72
N GLU A 222 30.91 -24.31 53.07
CA GLU A 222 30.88 -25.74 53.43
C GLU A 222 32.25 -26.41 53.16
N PHE A 223 32.97 -26.00 52.10
CA PHE A 223 34.32 -26.50 51.79
C PHE A 223 35.41 -25.97 52.74
N GLU A 224 35.21 -24.79 53.32
CA GLU A 224 36.10 -24.23 54.35
C GLU A 224 35.83 -24.83 55.74
N GLU A 225 34.57 -25.12 56.09
CA GLU A 225 34.21 -25.79 57.34
C GLU A 225 34.68 -27.26 57.36
N GLU A 226 34.59 -27.98 56.24
CA GLU A 226 35.01 -29.39 56.15
C GLU A 226 36.54 -29.58 56.29
N LYS A 227 37.34 -28.53 56.11
CA LYS A 227 38.81 -28.60 56.27
C LYS A 227 39.31 -28.37 57.69
N VAL A 228 38.47 -27.95 58.63
CA VAL A 228 38.88 -27.61 60.01
C VAL A 228 38.66 -28.75 61.01
N GLU A 229 37.78 -29.72 60.74
CA GLU A 229 37.62 -30.92 61.58
C GLU A 229 38.39 -32.14 61.06
N LYS A 230 39.56 -32.37 61.64
CA LYS A 230 40.32 -33.62 61.53
C LYS A 230 39.47 -34.85 61.89
N GLY A 231 39.67 -35.91 61.10
CA GLY A 231 40.35 -37.12 61.57
C GLY A 231 39.53 -38.18 62.32
N GLU A 232 39.70 -39.41 61.82
CA GLU A 232 39.52 -40.71 62.50
C GLU A 232 38.09 -41.31 62.63
N ASN A 233 37.88 -42.36 61.82
CA ASN A 233 37.28 -43.67 62.18
C ASN A 233 35.77 -43.94 61.90
N ASN A 234 35.52 -44.45 60.69
CA ASN A 234 34.77 -45.66 60.30
C ASN A 234 33.59 -46.25 61.15
N THR A 235 32.52 -46.59 60.39
CA THR A 235 31.71 -47.84 60.39
C THR A 235 30.22 -47.71 60.78
N THR A 236 29.37 -47.78 59.75
CA THR A 236 28.14 -48.61 59.59
C THR A 236 27.14 -48.72 60.75
N THR A 237 25.88 -48.32 60.51
CA THR A 237 24.68 -49.20 60.37
C THR A 237 23.43 -48.33 60.28
N ASP A 238 22.73 -48.42 59.15
CA ASP A 238 21.54 -47.62 58.83
C ASP A 238 20.31 -48.54 58.78
N GLY A 239 19.20 -48.10 59.36
CA GLY A 239 17.96 -48.87 59.44
C GLY A 239 16.88 -48.24 60.31
N GLN A 240 15.80 -47.78 59.64
CA GLN A 240 14.36 -48.03 59.93
C GLN A 240 13.84 -47.60 61.33
N GLU A 241 12.68 -46.96 61.54
CA GLU A 241 11.39 -46.93 60.83
C GLU A 241 10.44 -45.92 61.53
N ILE A 242 9.60 -45.25 60.74
CA ILE A 242 8.13 -45.06 60.84
C ILE A 242 7.50 -44.67 62.22
N HIS A 243 6.69 -43.59 62.24
CA HIS A 243 5.25 -43.67 62.57
C HIS A 243 4.47 -42.34 62.40
N THR A 244 3.63 -42.33 61.36
CA THR A 244 2.25 -41.83 61.22
C THR A 244 1.64 -40.87 62.25
N ASN A 245 1.14 -39.71 61.78
CA ASN A 245 -0.31 -39.38 61.80
C ASN A 245 -0.68 -38.08 61.05
N THR A 246 -1.54 -38.24 60.05
CA THR A 246 -2.68 -37.39 59.63
C THR A 246 -2.61 -35.86 59.81
N ASN A 247 -2.51 -35.14 58.69
CA ASN A 247 -3.50 -34.13 58.30
C ASN A 247 -3.35 -33.79 56.80
N ASP A 248 -4.48 -33.87 56.09
CA ASP A 248 -4.67 -33.40 54.72
C ASP A 248 -4.21 -31.95 54.55
N ARG A 249 -3.32 -31.68 53.59
CA ARG A 249 -3.18 -30.34 53.02
C ARG A 249 -2.74 -30.43 51.57
N SER A 250 -3.68 -30.05 50.71
CA SER A 250 -3.57 -29.89 49.27
C SER A 250 -2.24 -29.26 48.86
N SER A 251 -1.59 -29.89 47.90
CA SER A 251 -0.56 -29.30 47.05
C SER A 251 -1.13 -28.04 46.41
N ASN A 252 -0.63 -26.88 46.86
CA ASN A 252 -0.77 -25.61 46.15
C ASN A 252 0.06 -25.70 44.87
N LEU A 253 -0.52 -26.31 43.83
CA LEU A 253 -0.21 -25.91 42.47
C LEU A 253 -0.70 -24.47 42.34
N LEU A 254 0.22 -23.51 42.34
CA LEU A 254 -0.08 -22.10 42.11
C LEU A 254 -0.76 -22.00 40.74
N LEU A 255 -2.08 -21.79 40.78
CA LEU A 255 -2.84 -21.31 39.64
C LEU A 255 -2.23 -19.96 39.25
N PRO A 256 -2.01 -19.69 37.95
CA PRO A 256 -1.60 -18.36 37.51
C PRO A 256 -2.65 -17.34 37.98
N ALA A 257 -2.16 -16.23 38.54
CA ALA A 257 -2.96 -15.12 39.03
C ALA A 257 -3.97 -14.67 37.97
N PRO A 258 -5.15 -14.14 38.36
CA PRO A 258 -6.18 -13.77 37.40
C PRO A 258 -5.61 -12.69 36.49
N MET A 259 -5.38 -13.06 35.22
CA MET A 259 -5.10 -12.15 34.14
C MET A 259 -6.10 -10.99 34.27
N LYS A 260 -5.61 -9.79 34.53
CA LYS A 260 -6.42 -8.58 34.56
C LYS A 260 -7.16 -8.59 33.23
N ALA A 261 -8.47 -8.81 33.27
CA ALA A 261 -9.29 -8.81 32.07
C ALA A 261 -9.08 -7.43 31.45
N VAL A 262 -8.25 -7.37 30.40
CA VAL A 262 -8.36 -6.30 29.41
C VAL A 262 -9.83 -6.39 29.02
N GLU A 263 -10.61 -5.36 29.33
CA GLU A 263 -11.97 -5.23 28.86
C GLU A 263 -11.88 -5.25 27.34
N VAL A 264 -11.96 -6.45 26.76
CA VAL A 264 -12.19 -6.61 25.35
C VAL A 264 -13.61 -6.09 25.19
N GLU A 265 -13.74 -4.89 24.61
CA GLU A 265 -15.01 -4.36 24.12
C GLU A 265 -15.55 -5.41 23.14
N SER A 266 -16.32 -6.37 23.68
CA SER A 266 -16.94 -7.43 22.91
C SER A 266 -18.18 -6.79 22.29
N VAL A 267 -17.99 -6.35 21.06
CA VAL A 267 -19.04 -5.69 20.28
C VAL A 267 -20.02 -6.75 19.80
N SER A 268 -21.30 -6.40 19.66
CA SER A 268 -22.31 -7.34 19.17
C SER A 268 -21.98 -7.82 17.75
N SER A 269 -22.52 -8.97 17.35
CA SER A 269 -22.31 -9.49 15.99
C SER A 269 -22.81 -8.53 14.90
N GLU A 270 -23.87 -7.76 15.18
CA GLU A 270 -24.42 -6.78 14.24
C GLU A 270 -23.48 -5.59 14.11
N ASP A 271 -23.03 -5.04 15.22
CA ASP A 271 -22.07 -3.93 15.22
C ASP A 271 -20.71 -4.32 14.62
N MET A 272 -20.28 -5.58 14.77
CA MET A 272 -19.06 -6.09 14.14
C MET A 272 -19.20 -6.12 12.61
N GLN A 273 -20.38 -6.49 12.10
CA GLN A 273 -20.67 -6.43 10.67
C GLN A 273 -20.66 -4.98 10.17
N ASP A 274 -21.27 -4.05 10.90
CA ASP A 274 -21.26 -2.64 10.53
C ASP A 274 -19.83 -2.07 10.47
N ARG A 275 -18.95 -2.47 11.40
CA ARG A 275 -17.53 -2.10 11.37
C ARG A 275 -16.79 -2.71 10.19
N MET A 276 -17.08 -3.96 9.84
CA MET A 276 -16.54 -4.60 8.64
C MET A 276 -16.98 -3.88 7.37
N ASP A 277 -18.24 -3.48 7.29
CA ASP A 277 -18.78 -2.75 6.15
C ASP A 277 -18.15 -1.36 6.02
N GLN A 278 -17.95 -0.65 7.15
CA GLN A 278 -17.21 0.61 7.18
C GLN A 278 -15.77 0.45 6.73
N PHE A 279 -15.06 -0.57 7.22
CA PHE A 279 -13.71 -0.88 6.79
C PHE A 279 -13.65 -1.15 5.28
N THR A 280 -14.55 -1.99 4.78
CA THR A 280 -14.66 -2.34 3.36
C THR A 280 -14.95 -1.10 2.51
N TYR A 281 -15.87 -0.23 2.95
CA TYR A 281 -16.20 1.02 2.29
C TYR A 281 -14.99 1.95 2.17
N ILE A 282 -14.20 2.10 3.25
CA ILE A 282 -12.98 2.91 3.23
C ILE A 282 -11.96 2.33 2.24
N MET A 283 -11.79 1.01 2.23
CA MET A 283 -10.89 0.32 1.29
C MET A 283 -11.32 0.51 -0.16
N GLN A 284 -12.62 0.39 -0.46
CA GLN A 284 -13.17 0.68 -1.79
C GLN A 284 -12.95 2.14 -2.19
N HIS A 285 -13.14 3.08 -1.26
CA HIS A 285 -12.91 4.50 -1.52
C HIS A 285 -11.42 4.79 -1.81
N LYS A 286 -10.49 4.22 -1.02
CA LYS A 286 -9.04 4.32 -1.27
C LYS A 286 -8.66 3.75 -2.63
N PHE A 287 -9.30 2.65 -3.04
CA PHE A 287 -9.12 2.08 -4.37
C PHE A 287 -9.52 3.07 -5.48
N LEU A 288 -10.69 3.73 -5.36
CA LEU A 288 -11.12 4.73 -6.35
C LEU A 288 -10.19 5.94 -6.41
N LEU A 289 -9.65 6.38 -5.26
CA LEU A 289 -8.68 7.48 -5.20
C LEU A 289 -7.32 7.12 -5.79
N GLY A 290 -6.97 5.83 -5.86
CA GLY A 290 -5.66 5.40 -6.35
C GLY A 290 -4.59 5.32 -5.26
N GLU A 291 -5.01 5.26 -4.00
CA GLU A 291 -4.11 5.25 -2.82
C GLU A 291 -3.79 3.83 -2.34
N ASP A 292 -4.42 2.83 -2.93
CA ASP A 292 -4.16 1.42 -2.63
C ASP A 292 -2.85 0.93 -3.25
N SER A 293 -2.35 -0.20 -2.76
CA SER A 293 -1.14 -0.91 -3.24
C SER A 293 -1.26 -1.51 -4.66
N PHE A 294 -2.31 -1.16 -5.42
CA PHE A 294 -2.60 -1.71 -6.73
C PHE A 294 -1.86 -0.99 -7.87
N ASP A 295 -1.62 -1.69 -8.97
CA ASP A 295 -1.00 -1.12 -10.18
C ASP A 295 -2.06 -0.52 -11.10
N TYR A 296 -2.39 0.76 -10.87
CA TYR A 296 -3.46 1.49 -11.56
C TYR A 296 -3.20 1.72 -13.05
N SER A 297 -1.96 1.64 -13.51
CA SER A 297 -1.62 1.82 -14.93
C SER A 297 -2.38 0.84 -15.83
N LYS A 298 -2.67 -0.36 -15.30
CA LYS A 298 -3.41 -1.41 -16.02
C LYS A 298 -4.89 -1.12 -16.23
N ILE A 299 -5.48 -0.22 -15.43
CA ILE A 299 -6.93 0.05 -15.44
C ILE A 299 -7.24 1.47 -15.90
N ASP A 300 -6.38 2.43 -15.57
CA ASP A 300 -6.59 3.83 -15.95
C ASP A 300 -6.50 4.03 -17.47
N GLU A 301 -5.76 3.17 -18.17
CA GLU A 301 -5.59 3.17 -19.63
C GLU A 301 -6.48 2.14 -20.36
N ASP A 302 -7.21 1.30 -19.63
CA ASP A 302 -8.03 0.23 -20.23
C ASP A 302 -9.36 0.78 -20.77
N GLU A 303 -9.41 0.97 -22.09
CA GLU A 303 -10.61 1.42 -22.81
C GLU A 303 -11.75 0.39 -22.79
N SER A 304 -11.47 -0.91 -22.58
CA SER A 304 -12.50 -1.95 -22.56
C SER A 304 -13.47 -1.82 -21.38
N LEU A 305 -13.08 -1.05 -20.36
CA LEU A 305 -13.92 -0.75 -19.21
C LEU A 305 -14.93 0.37 -19.48
N ASP A 306 -14.78 1.12 -20.57
CA ASP A 306 -15.66 2.25 -20.86
C ASP A 306 -17.09 1.79 -21.20
N ASP A 307 -17.25 0.60 -21.79
CA ASP A 307 -18.54 -0.01 -22.09
C ASP A 307 -19.46 -0.15 -20.86
N HIS A 308 -18.86 -0.23 -19.66
CA HIS A 308 -19.60 -0.38 -18.40
C HIS A 308 -20.50 0.81 -18.08
N TRP A 309 -20.08 2.02 -18.46
CA TRP A 309 -20.76 3.26 -18.08
C TRP A 309 -21.23 4.10 -19.27
N ILE A 310 -20.79 3.79 -20.50
CA ILE A 310 -21.25 4.47 -21.72
C ILE A 310 -22.78 4.43 -21.85
N LYS A 311 -23.42 3.31 -21.50
CA LYS A 311 -24.90 3.20 -21.57
C LYS A 311 -25.59 4.18 -20.64
N GLU A 312 -25.14 4.23 -19.38
CA GLU A 312 -25.69 5.13 -18.38
C GLU A 312 -25.45 6.59 -18.75
N ALA A 313 -24.24 6.92 -19.22
CA ALA A 313 -23.91 8.27 -19.66
C ALA A 313 -24.77 8.74 -20.85
N ASN A 314 -25.20 7.83 -21.73
CA ASN A 314 -26.13 8.17 -22.80
C ASN A 314 -27.53 8.46 -22.25
N TYR A 315 -28.02 7.67 -21.29
CA TYR A 315 -29.31 7.93 -20.64
C TYR A 315 -29.29 9.26 -19.87
N ASP A 316 -28.25 9.52 -19.08
CA ASP A 316 -28.07 10.81 -18.37
C ASP A 316 -28.07 11.99 -19.35
N ALA A 317 -27.46 11.83 -20.52
CA ALA A 317 -27.43 12.85 -21.57
C ALA A 317 -28.81 13.04 -22.22
N GLU A 318 -29.57 11.97 -22.43
CA GLU A 318 -30.96 12.02 -22.92
C GLU A 318 -31.87 12.70 -21.90
N GLU A 319 -31.83 12.33 -20.62
CA GLU A 319 -32.63 12.96 -19.55
C GLU A 319 -32.34 14.45 -19.46
N LYS A 320 -31.06 14.85 -19.45
CA LYS A 320 -30.66 16.25 -19.45
C LYS A 320 -31.22 17.02 -20.66
N TYR A 321 -31.28 16.38 -21.83
CA TYR A 321 -31.84 16.99 -23.03
C TYR A 321 -33.35 17.24 -22.91
N PHE A 322 -34.09 16.37 -22.20
CA PHE A 322 -35.52 16.54 -21.96
C PHE A 322 -35.86 17.52 -20.82
N ASP A 323 -34.97 17.66 -19.84
CA ASP A 323 -35.16 18.61 -18.73
C ASP A 323 -34.90 20.08 -19.13
N ASP A 324 -34.18 20.30 -20.23
CA ASP A 324 -33.85 21.63 -20.76
C ASP A 324 -34.94 22.21 -21.72
N ASP A 325 -36.05 21.50 -21.96
CA ASP A 325 -37.22 21.88 -22.82
C ASP A 325 -38.46 22.34 -22.01
#